data_AF-A0A3L7SYQ7-F1
#
_entry.id   AF-A0A3L7SYQ7-F1
#
_cell.length_a   1.000
_cell.length_b   1.000
_cell.length_c   1.000
_cell.angle_alpha   90.00
_cell.angle_beta   90.00
_cell.angle_gamma   90.00
#
_symmetry.space_group_name_H-M   'P 1'
#
loop_
_entity.id
_entity.type
_entity.pdbx_description
1 polymer ?
#
loop_
_entity_poly.entity_id
_entity_poly.type
_entity_poly.pdbx_seq_one_letter_code
_entity_poly.pdbx_strand_id
1 'polypeptide(L)'
;MSSEPNPEPNKDPETITQEVKYSQVSARVTDKVSSGVFSSGALLLNGQNEFILDFLQRMVQPQRVVARVVMSPPSLLSFCNALEENLSMYQAKFGIPPQLPPPPPGSVPLPIDELYAQLKIADEMLEGSYSNAVMISHSPSDFVFDFIATFYPRSVVSARVFMSASQIPPFLNTLKKGFQQFKDKISPPPSLGANPPPPT
;
A
#
# COMPACT_ATOMS: atom_id res chain seq x y z
N MET A 1 -13.97 57.98 40.79
CA MET A 1 -13.60 56.57 40.53
C MET A 1 -14.17 56.22 39.17
N SER A 2 -13.37 56.37 38.12
CA SER A 2 -13.77 56.08 36.75
C SER A 2 -13.14 54.74 36.40
N SER A 3 -13.96 53.71 36.25
CA SER A 3 -13.56 52.36 35.87
C SER A 3 -13.07 52.35 34.42
N GLU A 4 -11.81 51.94 34.21
CA GLU A 4 -11.27 51.64 32.89
C GLU A 4 -12.03 50.48 32.25
N PRO A 5 -12.30 50.51 30.93
CA PRO A 5 -12.83 49.35 30.23
C PRO A 5 -11.73 48.32 30.01
N ASN A 6 -12.02 47.10 30.42
CA ASN A 6 -11.20 45.89 30.24
C ASN A 6 -10.82 45.70 28.75
N PRO A 7 -9.55 45.44 28.38
CA PRO A 7 -9.20 45.14 27.00
C PRO A 7 -9.80 43.78 26.60
N GLU A 8 -10.49 43.74 25.47
CA GLU A 8 -11.03 42.51 24.86
C GLU A 8 -9.92 41.48 24.59
N PRO A 9 -10.21 40.17 24.72
CA PRO A 9 -9.24 39.14 24.42
C PRO A 9 -8.87 39.18 22.92
N ASN A 10 -7.58 39.29 22.68
CA ASN A 10 -6.91 39.19 21.39
C ASN A 10 -7.50 38.03 20.56
N LYS A 11 -8.22 38.33 19.48
CA LYS A 11 -8.68 37.31 18.52
C LYS A 11 -7.44 36.72 17.86
N ASP A 12 -7.10 35.50 18.24
CA ASP A 12 -6.08 34.72 17.55
C ASP A 12 -6.34 34.75 16.03
N PRO A 13 -5.30 34.92 15.19
CA PRO A 13 -5.47 35.00 13.74
C PRO A 13 -6.23 33.77 13.27
N GLU A 14 -7.36 33.99 12.59
CA GLU A 14 -8.30 32.95 12.16
C GLU A 14 -7.56 31.76 11.54
N THR A 15 -7.57 30.63 12.26
CA THR A 15 -6.98 29.38 11.78
C THR A 15 -7.83 28.86 10.61
N ILE A 16 -7.28 28.92 9.39
CA ILE A 16 -7.96 28.44 8.18
C ILE A 16 -7.91 26.91 8.17
N THR A 17 -9.03 26.27 8.50
CA THR A 17 -9.23 24.82 8.37
C THR A 17 -10.29 24.56 7.30
N GLN A 18 -9.91 23.90 6.20
CA GLN A 18 -10.81 23.58 5.10
C GLN A 18 -10.66 22.11 4.69
N GLU A 19 -11.78 21.40 4.57
CA GLU A 19 -11.81 20.04 4.00
C GLU A 19 -11.72 20.13 2.47
N VAL A 20 -10.82 19.35 1.87
CA VAL A 20 -10.65 19.34 0.41
C VAL A 20 -11.09 18.02 -0.21
N LYS A 21 -11.93 18.11 -1.26
CA LYS A 21 -12.42 16.95 -2.02
C LYS A 21 -11.77 16.90 -3.41
N TYR A 22 -11.24 15.74 -3.78
CA TYR A 22 -10.59 15.51 -5.07
C TYR A 22 -11.11 14.26 -5.78
N SER A 23 -11.11 14.31 -7.11
CA SER A 23 -11.28 13.12 -7.95
C SER A 23 -9.91 12.51 -8.28
N GLN A 24 -9.80 11.20 -8.19
CA GLN A 24 -8.58 10.46 -8.55
C GLN A 24 -8.38 10.37 -10.08
N VAL A 25 -9.46 10.52 -10.86
CA VAL A 25 -9.46 10.41 -12.34
C VAL A 25 -8.66 11.53 -13.02
N SER A 26 -8.39 12.64 -12.31
CA SER A 26 -7.60 13.78 -12.81
C SER A 26 -6.15 13.80 -12.34
N ALA A 27 -5.63 12.69 -11.80
CA ALA A 27 -4.26 12.64 -11.29
C ALA A 27 -3.24 12.92 -12.40
N ARG A 28 -2.31 13.84 -12.14
CA ARG A 28 -1.24 14.19 -13.08
C ARG A 28 -0.10 13.18 -12.99
N VAL A 29 0.34 12.67 -14.14
CA VAL A 29 1.58 11.89 -14.25
C VAL A 29 2.75 12.85 -14.38
N THR A 30 3.78 12.68 -13.55
CA THR A 30 5.03 13.45 -13.66
C THR A 30 6.03 12.73 -14.57
N ASP A 31 6.97 13.47 -15.16
CA ASP A 31 7.99 12.88 -16.03
C ASP A 31 8.80 11.78 -15.32
N LYS A 32 9.08 11.97 -14.02
CA LYS A 32 9.83 11.02 -13.18
C LYS A 32 9.20 9.62 -13.14
N VAL A 33 7.87 9.54 -13.17
CA VAL A 33 7.15 8.24 -13.08
C VAL A 33 6.46 7.86 -14.38
N SER A 34 6.57 8.68 -15.42
CA SER A 34 5.85 8.50 -16.69
C SER A 34 6.14 7.15 -17.35
N SER A 35 7.41 6.73 -17.33
CA SER A 35 7.87 5.44 -17.85
C SER A 35 7.45 4.25 -16.97
N GLY A 36 7.18 4.50 -15.69
CA GLY A 36 7.01 3.50 -14.64
C GLY A 36 8.16 2.52 -14.52
N VAL A 37 7.94 1.46 -13.75
CA VAL A 37 8.90 0.37 -13.52
C VAL A 37 8.24 -1.00 -13.63
N PHE A 38 8.95 -1.98 -14.18
CA PHE A 38 8.49 -3.37 -14.19
C PHE A 38 8.87 -4.08 -12.90
N SER A 39 7.90 -4.80 -12.34
CA SER A 39 8.05 -5.57 -11.12
C SER A 39 7.82 -7.06 -11.37
N SER A 40 8.73 -7.87 -10.83
CA SER A 40 8.65 -9.34 -10.83
C SER A 40 8.04 -9.91 -9.55
N GLY A 41 7.61 -9.05 -8.63
CA GLY A 41 7.00 -9.44 -7.36
C GLY A 41 7.03 -8.30 -6.36
N ALA A 42 6.38 -8.48 -5.22
CA ALA A 42 6.37 -7.46 -4.17
C ALA A 42 6.51 -8.09 -2.79
N LEU A 43 7.02 -7.31 -1.85
CA LEU A 43 6.99 -7.57 -0.43
C LEU A 43 6.00 -6.62 0.22
N LEU A 44 5.31 -7.12 1.24
CA LEU A 44 4.42 -6.32 2.07
C LEU A 44 4.92 -6.37 3.51
N LEU A 45 5.14 -5.20 4.08
CA LEU A 45 5.55 -5.02 5.46
C LEU A 45 4.46 -4.24 6.19
N ASN A 46 4.20 -4.64 7.42
CA ASN A 46 3.24 -3.98 8.30
C ASN A 46 3.98 -3.17 9.37
N GLY A 47 3.83 -1.85 9.31
CA GLY A 47 4.12 -0.95 10.42
C GLY A 47 2.95 -0.90 11.41
N GLN A 48 3.05 -0.02 12.40
CA GLN A 48 1.94 0.23 13.34
C GLN A 48 0.77 0.95 12.66
N ASN A 49 1.07 1.93 11.80
CA ASN A 49 0.07 2.81 11.18
C ASN A 49 0.15 2.83 9.64
N GLU A 50 1.15 2.17 9.06
CA GLU A 50 1.45 2.24 7.64
C GLU A 50 1.85 0.86 7.14
N PHE A 51 1.55 0.58 5.88
CA PHE A 51 2.08 -0.56 5.15
C PHE A 51 3.12 -0.10 4.14
N ILE A 52 4.17 -0.90 3.98
CA ILE A 52 5.22 -0.66 3.00
C ILE A 52 5.14 -1.78 1.95
N LEU A 53 4.97 -1.38 0.71
CA LEU A 53 4.96 -2.22 -0.49
C LEU A 53 6.25 -2.02 -1.26
N ASP A 54 7.16 -2.99 -1.15
CA ASP A 54 8.42 -2.99 -1.91
C ASP A 54 8.28 -3.87 -3.15
N PHE A 55 8.21 -3.23 -4.31
CA PHE A 55 8.20 -3.90 -5.61
C PHE A 55 9.63 -4.26 -6.02
N LEU A 56 9.82 -5.50 -6.48
CA LEU A 56 11.12 -6.10 -6.68
C LEU A 56 11.39 -6.45 -8.14
N GLN A 57 12.63 -6.25 -8.57
CA GLN A 57 13.16 -6.84 -9.79
C GLN A 57 14.20 -7.92 -9.44
N ARG A 58 13.80 -9.19 -9.59
CA ARG A 58 14.58 -10.36 -9.20
C ARG A 58 15.42 -10.97 -10.33
N MET A 59 15.21 -10.53 -11.56
CA MET A 59 15.85 -11.09 -12.76
C MET A 59 17.34 -10.78 -12.87
N VAL A 60 17.83 -9.79 -12.11
CA VAL A 60 19.23 -9.34 -12.13
C VAL A 60 19.75 -9.38 -10.70
N GLN A 61 20.95 -9.92 -10.51
CA GLN A 61 21.65 -9.89 -9.22
C GLN A 61 22.54 -8.63 -9.12
N PRO A 62 22.56 -7.92 -7.97
CA PRO A 62 21.71 -8.14 -6.80
C PRO A 62 20.25 -7.79 -7.11
N GLN A 63 19.32 -8.54 -6.52
CA GLN A 63 17.90 -8.21 -6.58
C GLN A 63 17.68 -6.80 -6.03
N ARG A 64 16.77 -6.04 -6.64
CA ARG A 64 16.58 -4.63 -6.28
C ARG A 64 15.13 -4.28 -6.00
N VAL A 65 14.94 -3.34 -5.08
CA VAL A 65 13.67 -2.62 -4.91
C VAL A 65 13.59 -1.57 -6.03
N VAL A 66 12.55 -1.65 -6.86
CA VAL A 66 12.33 -0.74 -8.01
C VAL A 66 11.25 0.30 -7.75
N ALA A 67 10.37 0.04 -6.79
CA ALA A 67 9.46 1.02 -6.24
C ALA A 67 9.16 0.64 -4.79
N ARG A 68 9.17 1.63 -3.90
CA ARG A 68 8.68 1.51 -2.53
C ARG A 68 7.45 2.40 -2.39
N VAL A 69 6.31 1.82 -2.06
CA VAL A 69 5.06 2.54 -1.86
C VAL A 69 4.63 2.41 -0.41
N VAL A 70 4.28 3.53 0.22
CA VAL A 70 3.79 3.59 1.60
C VAL A 70 2.30 3.90 1.57
N MET A 71 1.47 3.12 2.27
CA MET A 71 0.02 3.28 2.26
C MET A 71 -0.59 3.03 3.64
N SER A 72 -1.62 3.80 3.97
CA SER A 72 -2.40 3.58 5.19
C SER A 72 -3.20 2.25 5.13
N PRO A 73 -3.57 1.65 6.27
CA PRO A 73 -4.40 0.44 6.30
C PRO A 73 -5.73 0.56 5.53
N PRO A 74 -6.50 1.66 5.64
CA PRO A 74 -7.69 1.85 4.82
C PRO A 74 -7.38 1.84 3.31
N SER A 75 -6.32 2.53 2.90
CA SER A 75 -5.90 2.58 1.49
C SER A 75 -5.44 1.21 0.98
N LEU A 76 -4.74 0.42 1.80
CA LEU A 76 -4.35 -0.94 1.44
C LEU A 76 -5.58 -1.85 1.27
N LEU A 77 -6.57 -1.75 2.16
CA LEU A 77 -7.82 -2.51 2.03
C LEU A 77 -8.56 -2.16 0.73
N SER A 78 -8.68 -0.86 0.43
CA SER A 78 -9.26 -0.41 -0.84
C SER A 78 -8.49 -0.96 -2.04
N PHE A 79 -7.16 -0.98 -1.97
CA PHE A 79 -6.33 -1.56 -3.02
C PHE A 79 -6.57 -3.08 -3.18
N CYS A 80 -6.61 -3.84 -2.08
CA CYS A 80 -6.93 -5.27 -2.10
C CYS A 80 -8.24 -5.55 -2.82
N ASN A 81 -9.30 -4.83 -2.45
CA ASN A 81 -10.64 -5.02 -3.01
C ASN A 81 -10.67 -4.65 -4.51
N ALA A 82 -10.05 -3.52 -4.87
CA ALA A 82 -9.97 -3.09 -6.26
C ALA A 82 -9.17 -4.08 -7.12
N LEU A 83 -8.07 -4.64 -6.60
CA LEU A 83 -7.26 -5.63 -7.31
C LEU A 83 -8.02 -6.95 -7.50
N GLU A 84 -8.79 -7.38 -6.49
CA GLU A 84 -9.66 -8.54 -6.60
C GLU A 84 -10.72 -8.37 -7.69
N GLU A 85 -11.40 -7.22 -7.72
CA GLU A 85 -12.39 -6.91 -8.76
C GLU A 85 -11.74 -6.85 -10.15
N ASN A 86 -10.59 -6.20 -10.28
CA ASN A 86 -9.84 -6.13 -11.54
C ASN A 86 -9.35 -7.50 -12.01
N LEU A 87 -8.94 -8.38 -11.11
CA LEU A 87 -8.57 -9.76 -11.45
C LEU A 87 -9.79 -10.55 -11.95
N SER A 88 -10.96 -10.37 -11.33
CA SER A 88 -12.21 -10.98 -11.80
C SER A 88 -12.58 -10.48 -13.21
N MET A 89 -12.51 -9.16 -13.45
CA MET A 89 -12.74 -8.58 -14.78
C MET A 89 -11.75 -9.08 -15.82
N TYR A 90 -10.47 -9.16 -15.47
CA TYR A 90 -9.44 -9.76 -16.33
C TYR A 90 -9.82 -11.20 -16.69
N GLN A 91 -10.21 -12.02 -15.71
CA GLN A 91 -10.53 -13.44 -15.92
C GLN A 91 -11.74 -13.62 -16.84
N ALA A 92 -12.77 -12.78 -16.68
CA ALA A 92 -13.94 -12.80 -17.55
C ALA A 92 -13.58 -12.45 -19.01
N LYS A 93 -12.60 -11.56 -19.22
CA LYS A 93 -12.21 -11.05 -20.54
C LYS A 93 -11.14 -11.88 -21.25
N PHE A 94 -10.14 -12.36 -20.52
CA PHE A 94 -8.93 -12.97 -21.06
C PHE A 94 -8.71 -14.42 -20.58
N GLY A 95 -9.53 -14.90 -19.66
CA GLY A 95 -9.36 -16.19 -19.00
C GLY A 95 -8.40 -16.13 -17.81
N ILE A 96 -8.13 -17.31 -17.23
CA ILE A 96 -7.29 -17.42 -16.03
C ILE A 96 -5.84 -17.02 -16.37
N PRO A 97 -5.20 -16.12 -15.60
CA PRO A 97 -3.79 -15.79 -15.82
C PRO A 97 -2.89 -17.04 -15.78
N PRO A 98 -1.81 -17.10 -16.57
CA PRO A 98 -0.89 -18.22 -16.52
C PRO A 98 -0.32 -18.41 -15.11
N GLN A 99 -0.31 -19.64 -14.62
CA GLN A 99 0.20 -19.93 -13.27
C GLN A 99 1.73 -19.87 -13.25
N LEU A 100 2.28 -19.32 -12.18
CA LEU A 100 3.72 -19.40 -11.92
C LEU A 100 4.11 -20.83 -11.55
N PRO A 101 5.33 -21.27 -11.90
CA PRO A 101 5.83 -22.55 -11.43
C PRO A 101 5.82 -22.59 -9.90
N PRO A 102 5.47 -23.73 -9.29
CA PRO A 102 5.54 -23.87 -7.85
C PRO A 102 6.99 -23.68 -7.39
N PRO A 103 7.21 -23.14 -6.18
CA PRO A 103 8.55 -23.03 -5.66
C PRO A 103 9.19 -24.42 -5.52
N PRO A 104 10.52 -24.55 -5.64
CA PRO A 104 11.21 -25.82 -5.53
C PRO A 104 10.86 -26.57 -4.24
N PRO A 105 10.69 -27.90 -4.26
CA PRO A 105 10.43 -28.68 -3.05
C PRO A 105 11.47 -28.40 -1.96
N GLY A 106 11.00 -28.08 -0.75
CA GLY A 106 11.87 -27.77 0.39
C GLY A 106 12.31 -26.30 0.49
N SER A 107 11.83 -25.41 -0.38
CA SER A 107 12.05 -23.97 -0.20
C SER A 107 11.34 -23.48 1.07
N VAL A 108 12.11 -23.06 2.07
CA VAL A 108 11.58 -22.40 3.27
C VAL A 108 11.49 -20.90 2.99
N PRO A 109 10.36 -20.22 3.28
CA PRO A 109 10.29 -18.78 3.22
C PRO A 109 11.36 -18.17 4.15
N LEU A 110 12.23 -17.33 3.59
CA LEU A 110 13.25 -16.64 4.39
C LEU A 110 12.57 -15.63 5.33
N PRO A 111 13.13 -15.40 6.53
CA PRO A 111 12.77 -14.25 7.35
C PRO A 111 12.93 -12.94 6.57
N ILE A 112 12.10 -11.94 6.90
CA ILE A 112 12.10 -10.65 6.19
C ILE A 112 13.48 -9.98 6.25
N ASP A 113 14.17 -10.03 7.39
CA ASP A 113 15.49 -9.40 7.58
C ASP A 113 16.56 -10.01 6.67
N GLU A 114 16.57 -11.34 6.54
CA GLU A 114 17.48 -12.05 5.64
C GLU A 114 17.20 -11.73 4.18
N LEU A 115 15.92 -11.54 3.83
CA LEU A 115 15.54 -11.12 2.49
C LEU A 115 16.06 -9.71 2.21
N TYR A 116 15.87 -8.76 3.13
CA TYR A 116 16.36 -7.38 2.99
C TYR A 116 17.88 -7.28 2.91
N ALA A 117 18.61 -8.14 3.61
CA ALA A 117 20.07 -8.21 3.52
C ALA A 117 20.56 -8.53 2.09
N GLN A 118 19.72 -9.18 1.27
CA GLN A 118 20.02 -9.54 -0.12
C GLN A 118 19.51 -8.51 -1.13
N LEU A 119 18.71 -7.53 -0.70
CA LEU A 119 18.12 -6.52 -1.57
C LEU A 119 19.01 -5.29 -1.66
N LYS A 120 19.28 -4.86 -2.89
CA LYS A 120 19.79 -3.52 -3.16
C LYS A 120 18.64 -2.52 -3.16
N ILE A 121 18.76 -1.49 -2.32
CA ILE A 121 17.80 -0.39 -2.26
C ILE A 121 18.59 0.89 -2.55
N ALA A 122 18.16 1.65 -3.57
CA ALA A 122 18.74 2.96 -3.85
C ALA A 122 18.30 3.97 -2.78
N ASP A 123 19.14 4.95 -2.47
CA ASP A 123 18.87 5.94 -1.42
C ASP A 123 17.54 6.66 -1.64
N GLU A 124 17.25 7.02 -2.89
CA GLU A 124 15.97 7.66 -3.28
C GLU A 124 14.73 6.78 -3.05
N MET A 125 14.91 5.47 -2.92
CA MET A 125 13.84 4.52 -2.62
C MET A 125 13.69 4.27 -1.11
N LEU A 126 14.64 4.70 -0.27
CA LEU A 126 14.57 4.44 1.17
C LEU A 126 13.34 5.09 1.81
N GLU A 127 13.02 6.32 1.40
CA GLU A 127 11.87 7.10 1.88
C GLU A 127 10.53 6.50 1.41
N GLY A 128 10.51 5.95 0.20
CA GLY A 128 9.28 5.49 -0.44
C GLY A 128 8.37 6.62 -0.91
N SER A 129 7.35 6.25 -1.67
CA SER A 129 6.33 7.17 -2.17
C SER A 129 5.00 6.92 -1.47
N TYR A 130 4.50 7.90 -0.73
CA TYR A 130 3.18 7.80 -0.10
C TYR A 130 2.06 7.76 -1.14
N SER A 131 1.07 6.91 -0.93
CA SER A 131 -0.10 6.79 -1.79
C SER A 131 -1.34 6.44 -0.99
N ASN A 132 -2.43 7.17 -1.24
CA ASN A 132 -3.71 6.91 -0.59
C ASN A 132 -4.74 6.27 -1.53
N ALA A 133 -4.41 6.15 -2.82
CA ALA A 133 -5.26 5.60 -3.85
C ALA A 133 -4.44 4.82 -4.89
N VAL A 134 -5.13 3.95 -5.63
CA VAL A 134 -4.56 3.25 -6.77
C VAL A 134 -5.57 3.24 -7.92
N MET A 135 -5.10 3.53 -9.12
CA MET A 135 -5.82 3.23 -10.35
C MET A 135 -5.20 1.97 -10.97
N ILE A 136 -6.05 0.99 -11.28
CA ILE A 136 -5.64 -0.29 -11.87
C ILE A 136 -6.14 -0.35 -13.30
N SER A 137 -5.25 -0.70 -14.22
CA SER A 137 -5.60 -1.07 -15.58
C SER A 137 -4.87 -2.36 -15.97
N HIS A 138 -5.35 -3.05 -16.99
CA HIS A 138 -4.76 -4.33 -17.40
C HIS A 138 -4.90 -4.58 -18.90
N SER A 139 -3.90 -5.25 -19.45
CA SER A 139 -3.83 -5.84 -20.78
C SER A 139 -3.97 -7.37 -20.67
N PRO A 140 -3.91 -8.14 -21.77
CA PRO A 140 -3.84 -9.60 -21.70
C PRO A 140 -2.58 -10.16 -21.02
N SER A 141 -1.56 -9.34 -20.75
CA SER A 141 -0.26 -9.81 -20.24
C SER A 141 0.20 -9.09 -18.98
N ASP A 142 -0.28 -7.86 -18.74
CA ASP A 142 0.23 -6.99 -17.69
C ASP A 142 -0.89 -6.24 -16.99
N PHE A 143 -0.70 -6.01 -15.69
CA PHE A 143 -1.43 -5.06 -14.88
C PHE A 143 -0.55 -3.83 -14.66
N VAL A 144 -1.19 -2.67 -14.65
CA VAL A 144 -0.58 -1.38 -14.34
C VAL A 144 -1.21 -0.84 -13.08
N PHE A 145 -0.36 -0.49 -12.13
CA PHE A 145 -0.73 0.17 -10.88
C PHE A 145 -0.22 1.61 -10.92
N ASP A 146 -1.16 2.54 -11.06
CA ASP A 146 -0.89 3.95 -10.85
C ASP A 146 -1.24 4.28 -9.41
N PHE A 147 -0.21 4.30 -8.57
CA PHE A 147 -0.31 4.75 -7.19
C PHE A 147 -0.44 6.27 -7.17
N ILE A 148 -1.47 6.76 -6.48
CA ILE A 148 -1.87 8.16 -6.50
C ILE A 148 -1.75 8.74 -5.10
N ALA A 149 -1.05 9.86 -5.02
CA ALA A 149 -1.06 10.76 -3.88
C ALA A 149 -2.09 11.86 -4.13
N THR A 150 -3.22 11.80 -3.43
CA THR A 150 -4.30 12.78 -3.55
C THR A 150 -4.03 13.94 -2.59
N PHE A 151 -3.28 14.95 -3.03
CA PHE A 151 -2.90 16.13 -2.24
C PHE A 151 -3.37 17.45 -2.89
N TYR A 152 -3.51 18.51 -2.09
CA TYR A 152 -3.73 19.87 -2.61
C TYR A 152 -2.46 20.39 -3.29
N PRO A 153 -2.54 21.09 -4.44
CA PRO A 153 -3.75 21.48 -5.19
C PRO A 153 -4.23 20.44 -6.22
N ARG A 154 -3.44 19.39 -6.48
CA ARG A 154 -3.73 18.38 -7.51
C ARG A 154 -3.20 17.02 -7.12
N SER A 155 -4.01 15.99 -7.35
CA SER A 155 -3.58 14.59 -7.26
C SER A 155 -2.45 14.30 -8.24
N VAL A 156 -1.48 13.50 -7.83
CA VAL A 156 -0.34 13.09 -8.66
C VAL A 156 -0.14 11.60 -8.61
N VAL A 157 0.29 11.01 -9.73
CA VAL A 157 0.80 9.64 -9.72
C VAL A 157 2.17 9.67 -9.05
N SER A 158 2.29 9.03 -7.90
CA SER A 158 3.49 8.97 -7.07
C SER A 158 4.38 7.78 -7.45
N ALA A 159 3.79 6.70 -7.95
CA ALA A 159 4.51 5.58 -8.54
C ALA A 159 3.66 4.90 -9.62
N ARG A 160 4.30 4.44 -10.70
CA ARG A 160 3.69 3.62 -11.74
C ARG A 160 4.42 2.29 -11.82
N VAL A 161 3.71 1.21 -11.54
CA VAL A 161 4.28 -0.14 -11.50
C VAL A 161 3.56 -1.05 -12.49
N PHE A 162 4.33 -1.74 -13.32
CA PHE A 162 3.87 -2.78 -14.22
C PHE A 162 4.17 -4.14 -13.61
N MET A 163 3.21 -5.06 -13.65
CA MET A 163 3.37 -6.42 -13.15
C MET A 163 2.67 -7.40 -14.08
N SER A 164 3.31 -8.53 -14.40
CA SER A 164 2.69 -9.51 -15.29
C SER A 164 1.43 -10.13 -14.67
N ALA A 165 0.44 -10.46 -15.51
CA ALA A 165 -0.83 -11.04 -15.08
C ALA A 165 -0.65 -12.31 -14.23
N SER A 166 0.36 -13.12 -14.53
CA SER A 166 0.72 -14.32 -13.76
C SER A 166 1.10 -14.05 -12.30
N GLN A 167 1.62 -12.86 -12.00
CA GLN A 167 2.04 -12.46 -10.65
C GLN A 167 0.88 -11.93 -9.80
N ILE A 168 -0.26 -11.59 -10.42
CA ILE A 168 -1.37 -10.95 -9.74
C ILE A 168 -2.04 -11.84 -8.70
N PRO A 169 -2.38 -13.11 -8.98
CA PRO A 169 -2.97 -13.98 -7.96
C PRO A 169 -2.11 -14.14 -6.69
N PRO A 170 -0.80 -14.48 -6.76
CA PRO A 170 0.02 -14.57 -5.56
C PRO A 170 0.22 -13.20 -4.89
N PHE A 171 0.32 -12.11 -5.66
CA PHE A 171 0.42 -10.77 -5.09
C PHE A 171 -0.85 -10.40 -4.29
N LEU A 172 -2.04 -10.58 -4.86
CA LEU A 172 -3.32 -10.37 -4.16
C LEU A 172 -3.42 -11.22 -2.89
N ASN A 173 -2.98 -12.48 -2.94
CA ASN A 173 -2.93 -13.35 -1.77
C ASN A 173 -2.00 -12.81 -0.68
N THR A 174 -0.84 -12.26 -1.05
CA THR A 174 0.08 -11.59 -0.11
C THR A 174 -0.59 -10.39 0.55
N LEU A 175 -1.27 -9.54 -0.23
CA LEU A 175 -1.96 -8.37 0.31
C LEU A 175 -3.06 -8.78 1.31
N LYS A 176 -3.90 -9.75 0.93
CA LYS A 176 -4.97 -10.29 1.80
C LYS A 176 -4.42 -10.86 3.10
N LYS A 177 -3.38 -11.69 3.03
CA LYS A 177 -2.74 -12.29 4.21
C LYS A 177 -2.14 -11.23 5.13
N GLY A 178 -1.38 -10.29 4.59
CA GLY A 178 -0.76 -9.23 5.38
C GLY A 178 -1.79 -8.32 6.04
N PHE A 179 -2.88 -8.00 5.34
CA PHE A 179 -3.97 -7.21 5.93
C PHE A 179 -4.72 -7.98 7.02
N GLN A 180 -4.97 -9.28 6.83
CA GLN A 180 -5.62 -10.10 7.86
C GLN A 180 -4.76 -10.18 9.13
N GLN A 181 -3.45 -10.42 9.00
CA GLN A 181 -2.53 -10.44 10.13
C GLN A 181 -2.51 -9.11 10.90
N PHE A 182 -2.60 -7.99 10.18
CA PHE A 182 -2.72 -6.66 10.79
C PHE A 182 -4.02 -6.51 11.59
N LYS A 183 -5.15 -6.98 11.06
CA LYS A 183 -6.43 -6.96 11.77
C LYS A 183 -6.38 -7.79 13.05
N ASP A 184 -5.81 -8.99 12.98
CA ASP A 184 -5.72 -9.90 14.13
C ASP A 184 -4.87 -9.30 15.27
N LYS A 185 -3.86 -8.49 14.91
CA LYS A 185 -3.02 -7.78 15.88
C LYS A 185 -3.74 -6.62 16.57
N ILE A 186 -4.64 -5.93 15.87
CA ILE A 186 -5.36 -4.75 16.39
C ILE A 186 -6.60 -5.15 17.19
N SER A 187 -7.23 -6.26 16.83
CA SER A 187 -8.41 -6.80 17.50
C SER A 187 -8.08 -8.15 18.14
N PRO A 188 -7.40 -8.19 19.31
CA PRO A 188 -7.20 -9.45 20.01
C PRO A 188 -8.57 -10.08 20.35
N PRO A 189 -8.73 -11.41 20.26
CA PRO A 189 -9.98 -12.06 20.59
C PRO A 189 -10.38 -11.71 22.03
N PRO A 190 -11.68 -11.48 22.31
CA PRO A 190 -12.14 -11.22 23.67
C PRO A 190 -11.67 -12.38 24.56
N SER A 191 -10.93 -12.04 25.62
CA SER A 191 -10.51 -13.00 26.63
C SER A 191 -11.76 -13.75 27.12
N LEU A 192 -11.83 -15.06 26.85
CA LEU A 192 -12.82 -15.93 27.48
C LEU A 192 -12.68 -15.73 28.98
N GLY A 193 -13.76 -15.22 29.58
CA GLY A 193 -13.78 -14.75 30.96
C GLY A 193 -13.21 -15.77 31.94
N ALA A 194 -12.47 -15.23 32.90
CA ALA A 194 -12.02 -15.85 34.13
C ALA A 194 -13.05 -16.86 34.70
N ASN A 195 -12.57 -18.06 35.05
CA ASN A 195 -13.30 -18.93 35.96
C ASN A 195 -13.64 -18.14 37.24
N PRO A 196 -14.90 -18.17 37.73
CA PRO A 196 -15.23 -17.56 39.00
C PRO A 196 -14.42 -18.22 40.13
N PRO A 197 -13.98 -17.48 41.15
CA PRO A 197 -13.27 -18.05 42.28
C PRO A 197 -14.16 -19.07 43.03
N PRO A 198 -13.57 -20.14 43.61
CA PRO A 198 -14.34 -21.14 44.32
C PRO A 198 -15.05 -20.54 45.55
N PRO A 199 -16.27 -20.99 45.87
CA PRO A 199 -16.98 -20.52 47.05
C PRO A 199 -16.25 -20.97 48.32
N THR A 200 -15.99 -20.01 49.20
CA THR A 200 -15.60 -20.22 50.61
C THR A 200 -16.77 -20.66 51.47
#